data_AF-A0A2H1VLV8-F1
#
_entry.id   AF-A0A2H1VLV8-F1
#
_cell.length_a   1.000
_cell.length_b   1.000
_cell.length_c   1.000
_cell.angle_alpha   90.00
_cell.angle_beta   90.00
_cell.angle_gamma   90.00
#
_symmetry.space_group_name_H-M   'P 1'
#
loop_
_entity.id
_entity.type
_entity.pdbx_description
1 polymer ?
#
loop_
_entity_poly.entity_id
_entity_poly.type
_entity_poly.pdbx_seq_one_letter_code
_entity_poly.pdbx_strand_id
1 'polypeptide(L)'
;EFHVAYVFVKMGNSPRPGLWMLEKSTDYGKTFKPWQYFSESPQDCERYFGKESLQPITRDDSVICSTEYSKIVPLEGGEIPISLLNYRPSANSYFNSSVLQEWTRATNVRLRLLRTKNLLGHLMSVARQDPTVTRR
;
A
#
# COMPACT_ATOMS: atom_id res chain seq x y z
N GLU A 1 -19.38 -3.26 -10.88
CA GLU A 1 -18.64 -2.49 -9.85
C GLU A 1 -18.89 -3.14 -8.50
N PHE A 2 -17.99 -2.98 -7.53
CA PHE A 2 -18.13 -3.56 -6.19
C PHE A 2 -17.63 -2.57 -5.11
N HIS A 3 -18.08 -2.77 -3.87
CA HIS A 3 -17.59 -2.03 -2.71
C HIS A 3 -16.61 -2.92 -1.93
N VAL A 4 -15.35 -2.49 -1.85
CA VAL A 4 -14.30 -3.20 -1.13
C VAL A 4 -14.25 -2.71 0.31
N ALA A 5 -14.40 -3.61 1.28
CA ALA A 5 -14.22 -3.30 2.69
C ALA A 5 -12.76 -3.45 3.13
N TYR A 6 -12.12 -4.54 2.70
CA TYR A 6 -10.72 -4.85 3.03
C TYR A 6 -10.02 -5.56 1.88
N VAL A 7 -8.70 -5.43 1.84
CA VAL A 7 -7.79 -6.19 0.99
C VAL A 7 -6.81 -6.92 1.91
N PHE A 8 -6.70 -8.23 1.75
CA PHE A 8 -5.77 -9.03 2.53
C PHE A 8 -4.72 -9.64 1.60
N VAL A 9 -3.46 -9.30 1.83
CA VAL A 9 -2.33 -9.82 1.05
C VAL A 9 -1.47 -10.71 1.93
N LYS A 10 -1.19 -11.93 1.46
CA LYS A 10 -0.28 -12.88 2.11
C LYS A 10 0.88 -13.18 1.18
N MET A 11 2.10 -12.89 1.65
CA MET A 11 3.32 -13.20 0.91
C MET A 11 3.65 -14.68 1.03
N GLY A 12 4.19 -15.27 -0.05
CA GLY A 12 4.70 -16.64 -0.05
C GLY A 12 6.14 -16.70 0.48
N ASN A 13 7.06 -17.06 -0.40
CA ASN A 13 8.51 -17.19 -0.17
C ASN A 13 9.28 -15.86 -0.28
N SER A 14 8.60 -14.73 -0.09
CA SER A 14 9.20 -13.38 -0.21
C SER A 14 8.85 -12.54 1.01
N PRO A 15 9.77 -11.66 1.47
CA PRO A 15 9.43 -10.63 2.44
C PRO A 15 8.42 -9.65 1.82
N ARG A 16 7.79 -8.87 2.69
CA ARG A 16 6.89 -7.79 2.28
C ARG A 16 7.66 -6.74 1.45
N PRO A 17 7.02 -6.11 0.45
CA PRO A 17 7.70 -5.12 -0.39
C PRO A 17 8.12 -3.88 0.42
N GLY A 18 9.22 -3.24 0.01
CA GLY A 18 9.78 -2.09 0.73
C GLY A 18 9.15 -0.75 0.36
N LEU A 19 8.68 -0.61 -0.88
CA LEU A 19 7.91 0.55 -1.36
C LEU A 19 6.87 0.07 -2.36
N TRP A 20 5.60 0.35 -2.08
CA TRP A 20 4.50 -0.07 -2.94
C TRP A 20 3.23 0.73 -2.65
N MET A 21 2.24 0.60 -3.53
CA MET A 21 0.96 1.26 -3.36
C MET A 21 -0.19 0.34 -3.75
N LEU A 22 -1.30 0.49 -3.04
CA LEU A 22 -2.58 -0.11 -3.36
C LEU A 22 -3.40 0.92 -4.12
N GLU A 23 -3.84 0.58 -5.32
CA GLU A 23 -4.60 1.46 -6.20
C GLU A 23 -5.93 0.80 -6.59
N LYS A 24 -6.90 1.64 -6.91
CA LYS A 24 -8.20 1.25 -7.45
C LYS A 24 -8.52 1.98 -8.73
N SER A 25 -9.36 1.37 -9.54
CA SER A 25 -10.00 1.97 -10.70
C SER A 25 -11.50 2.05 -10.47
N THR A 26 -12.14 3.10 -10.97
CA THR A 26 -13.61 3.25 -11.03
C THR A 26 -14.11 3.32 -12.47
N ASP A 27 -13.25 3.10 -13.46
CA ASP A 27 -13.53 3.29 -14.88
C ASP A 27 -13.03 2.10 -15.73
N TYR A 28 -13.12 0.89 -15.16
CA TYR A 28 -12.76 -0.38 -15.81
C TYR A 28 -11.29 -0.48 -16.25
N GLY A 29 -10.39 0.15 -15.49
CA GLY A 29 -8.94 0.02 -15.62
C GLY A 29 -8.30 1.10 -16.48
N LYS A 30 -9.02 2.18 -16.81
CA LYS A 30 -8.47 3.30 -17.59
C LYS A 30 -7.63 4.23 -16.71
N THR A 31 -8.13 4.56 -15.51
CA THR A 31 -7.43 5.38 -14.54
C THR A 31 -7.33 4.68 -13.20
N PHE A 32 -6.25 4.96 -12.49
CA PHE A 32 -5.98 4.38 -11.18
C PHE A 32 -5.75 5.50 -10.18
N LYS A 33 -6.47 5.41 -9.06
CA LYS A 33 -6.33 6.29 -7.91
C LYS A 33 -5.79 5.48 -6.72
N PRO A 34 -4.89 6.06 -5.91
CA PRO A 34 -4.32 5.39 -4.76
C PRO A 34 -5.36 5.25 -3.64
N TRP A 35 -5.43 4.07 -3.02
CA TRP A 35 -6.11 3.85 -1.75
C TRP A 35 -5.17 4.07 -0.57
N GLN A 36 -3.97 3.51 -0.66
CA GLN A 36 -2.98 3.58 0.42
C GLN A 36 -1.57 3.39 -0.13
N TYR A 37 -0.62 4.12 0.46
CA TYR A 37 0.79 3.97 0.21
C TYR A 37 1.47 3.18 1.30
N PHE A 38 2.55 2.51 0.94
CA PHE A 38 3.36 1.73 1.86
C PHE A 38 4.84 1.98 1.57
N SER A 39 5.58 2.34 2.61
CA SER A 39 7.03 2.51 2.54
C SER A 39 7.68 1.91 3.76
N GLU A 40 8.99 1.70 3.71
CA GLU A 40 9.78 1.31 4.88
C GLU A 40 9.94 2.44 5.90
N SER A 41 10.11 3.67 5.42
CA SER A 41 10.45 4.82 6.25
C SER A 41 9.51 6.01 5.99
N PRO A 42 9.18 6.82 7.02
CA PRO A 42 8.40 8.04 6.81
C PRO A 42 9.06 9.01 5.83
N GLN A 43 10.40 9.05 5.81
CA GLN A 43 11.14 9.86 4.85
C GLN A 43 10.91 9.40 3.41
N ASP A 44 10.82 8.09 3.16
CA ASP A 44 10.47 7.58 1.83
C ASP A 44 9.01 7.92 1.46
N CYS A 45 8.07 7.89 2.41
CA CYS A 45 6.69 8.34 2.13
C CYS A 45 6.67 9.77 1.61
N GLU A 46 7.36 10.67 2.32
CA GLU A 46 7.45 12.07 1.94
C GLU A 46 8.13 12.25 0.57
N ARG A 47 9.22 11.53 0.34
CA ARG A 47 10.01 11.63 -0.89
C ARG A 47 9.27 11.13 -2.13
N TYR A 48 8.51 10.03 -2.02
CA TYR A 48 7.84 9.40 -3.16
C TYR A 48 6.37 9.80 -3.32
N PHE A 49 5.67 10.09 -2.23
CA PHE A 49 4.22 10.35 -2.21
C PHE A 49 3.85 11.74 -1.67
N GLY A 50 4.82 12.52 -1.19
CA GLY A 50 4.63 13.87 -0.67
C GLY A 50 4.30 13.92 0.82
N LYS A 51 4.47 15.12 1.41
CA LYS A 51 4.24 15.38 2.84
C LYS A 51 2.81 15.09 3.31
N GLU A 52 1.83 15.28 2.44
CA GLU A 52 0.41 15.05 2.75
C GLU A 52 0.13 13.58 3.08
N SER A 53 0.91 12.64 2.52
CA SER A 53 0.75 11.21 2.77
C SER A 53 1.06 10.79 4.22
N LEU A 54 1.78 11.63 4.98
CA LEU A 54 2.09 11.40 6.39
C LEU A 54 1.02 11.95 7.34
N GLN A 55 0.05 12.70 6.82
CA GLN A 55 -1.02 13.24 7.65
C GLN A 55 -1.98 12.14 8.08
N PRO A 56 -2.55 12.23 9.29
CA PRO A 56 -3.57 11.31 9.73
C PRO A 56 -4.83 11.42 8.86
N ILE A 57 -5.67 10.38 8.92
CA ILE A 57 -6.97 10.37 8.24
C ILE A 57 -7.85 11.48 8.84
N THR A 58 -8.12 12.51 8.05
CA THR A 58 -9.04 13.61 8.42
C THR A 58 -10.34 13.55 7.64
N ARG A 59 -10.32 12.98 6.42
CA ARG A 59 -11.47 12.81 5.53
C ARG A 59 -11.60 11.35 5.09
N ASP A 60 -12.80 10.97 4.66
CA ASP A 60 -13.06 9.60 4.19
C ASP A 60 -12.21 9.23 2.95
N ASP A 61 -11.82 10.21 2.13
CA ASP A 61 -11.00 10.06 0.93
C ASP A 61 -9.49 10.31 1.13
N SER A 62 -9.03 10.53 2.37
CA SER A 62 -7.61 10.81 2.64
C SER A 62 -6.73 9.61 2.30
N VAL A 63 -5.66 9.83 1.54
CA VAL A 63 -4.67 8.79 1.21
C VAL A 63 -3.51 8.88 2.18
N ILE A 64 -3.20 7.79 2.87
CA ILE A 64 -2.12 7.75 3.86
C ILE A 64 -0.98 6.83 3.42
N CYS A 65 0.20 7.05 3.99
CA CYS A 65 1.35 6.17 3.87
C CYS A 65 1.61 5.43 5.19
N SER A 66 1.56 4.09 5.15
CA SER A 66 1.85 3.25 6.31
C SER A 66 3.25 2.63 6.23
N THR A 67 3.95 2.62 7.36
CA THR A 67 5.28 2.00 7.50
C THR A 67 5.24 0.65 8.23
N GLU A 68 4.09 0.26 8.77
CA GLU A 68 3.94 -0.95 9.58
C GLU A 68 4.14 -2.22 8.75
N TYR A 69 3.62 -2.21 7.51
CA TYR A 69 3.57 -3.38 6.65
C TYR A 69 4.73 -3.50 5.65
N SER A 70 5.75 -2.67 5.79
CA SER A 70 6.95 -2.67 4.93
C SER A 70 8.23 -3.02 5.70
N LYS A 71 8.10 -3.56 6.93
CA LYS A 71 9.24 -4.12 7.69
C LYS A 71 9.66 -5.45 7.08
N ILE A 72 10.97 -5.75 7.11
CA ILE A 72 11.56 -6.92 6.45
C ILE A 72 11.17 -8.23 7.12
N VAL A 73 10.91 -8.19 8.42
CA VAL A 73 10.37 -9.32 9.17
C VAL A 73 8.84 -9.27 9.05
N PRO A 74 8.17 -10.39 8.75
CA PRO A 74 8.72 -11.72 8.47
C PRO A 74 9.27 -11.86 7.04
N LEU A 75 10.27 -12.72 6.88
CA LEU A 75 10.93 -12.98 5.58
C LEU A 75 10.09 -13.84 4.63
N GLU A 76 9.11 -14.56 5.17
CA GLU A 76 8.17 -15.42 4.45
C GLU A 76 6.81 -15.35 5.14
N GLY A 77 5.73 -15.66 4.41
CA GLY A 77 4.40 -15.74 5.01
C GLY A 77 3.86 -14.41 5.53
N GLY A 78 4.45 -13.28 5.13
CA GLY A 78 4.08 -11.95 5.65
C GLY A 78 2.65 -11.58 5.31
N GLU A 79 1.88 -11.20 6.32
CA GLU A 79 0.47 -10.83 6.17
C GLU A 79 0.32 -9.30 6.21
N ILE A 80 -0.54 -8.79 5.34
CA ILE A 80 -0.82 -7.36 5.17
C ILE A 80 -2.35 -7.20 5.11
N PRO A 81 -3.01 -7.04 6.27
CA PRO A 81 -4.41 -6.68 6.33
C PRO A 81 -4.58 -5.18 6.06
N ILE A 82 -5.39 -4.84 5.05
CA ILE A 82 -5.66 -3.45 4.67
C ILE A 82 -7.16 -3.23 4.79
N SER A 83 -7.59 -2.46 5.79
CA SER A 83 -8.99 -2.05 5.92
C SER A 83 -9.18 -0.66 5.33
N LEU A 84 -10.11 -0.53 4.39
CA LEU A 84 -10.43 0.76 3.76
C LEU A 84 -11.36 1.63 4.62
N LEU A 85 -12.05 1.00 5.58
CA LEU A 85 -13.04 1.63 6.47
C LEU A 85 -12.46 2.03 7.83
N ASN A 86 -11.40 1.36 8.29
CA ASN A 86 -10.86 1.61 9.62
C ASN A 86 -10.33 3.06 9.74
N TYR A 87 -10.61 3.67 10.90
CA TYR A 87 -10.18 5.04 11.24
C TYR A 87 -10.75 6.15 10.34
N ARG A 88 -11.74 5.83 9.49
CA ARG A 88 -12.46 6.82 8.70
C ARG A 88 -13.58 7.45 9.54
N PRO A 89 -13.78 8.78 9.47
CA PRO A 89 -14.78 9.46 10.31
C PRO A 89 -16.20 8.96 10.06
N SER A 90 -16.56 8.60 8.83
CA SER A 90 -17.91 8.12 8.48
C SER A 90 -18.05 6.59 8.50
N ALA A 91 -17.10 5.86 9.08
CA ALA A 91 -17.16 4.40 9.14
C ALA A 91 -18.43 3.87 9.82
N ASN A 92 -18.89 4.57 10.87
CA ASN A 92 -20.11 4.21 11.61
C ASN A 92 -21.40 4.60 10.86
N SER A 93 -21.32 5.51 9.89
CA SER A 93 -22.44 6.07 9.14
C SER A 93 -22.27 5.87 7.62
N TYR A 94 -21.76 4.69 7.23
CA TYR A 94 -21.42 4.36 5.84
C TYR A 94 -22.54 4.69 4.83
N PHE A 95 -23.79 4.34 5.15
CA PHE A 95 -24.94 4.58 4.29
C PHE A 95 -25.26 6.07 4.08
N ASN A 96 -24.83 6.94 5.00
CA ASN A 96 -25.08 8.39 4.93
C ASN A 96 -23.91 9.16 4.28
N SER A 97 -22.73 8.56 4.14
CA SER A 97 -21.57 9.20 3.52
C SER A 97 -21.38 8.73 2.08
N SER A 98 -21.71 9.61 1.13
CA SER A 98 -21.42 9.36 -0.30
C SER A 98 -19.92 9.27 -0.56
N VAL A 99 -19.11 10.05 0.16
CA VAL A 99 -17.65 10.08 0.02
C VAL A 99 -17.05 8.71 0.37
N LEU A 100 -17.50 8.10 1.47
CA LEU A 100 -16.99 6.78 1.88
C LEU A 100 -17.48 5.67 0.94
N GLN A 101 -18.70 5.77 0.40
CA GLN A 101 -19.20 4.83 -0.61
C GLN A 101 -18.41 4.92 -1.91
N GLU A 102 -18.09 6.12 -2.38
CA GLU A 102 -17.22 6.34 -3.53
C GLU A 102 -15.79 5.89 -3.25
N TRP A 103 -15.31 6.06 -2.01
CA TRP A 103 -14.00 5.60 -1.58
C TRP A 103 -13.88 4.07 -1.63
N THR A 104 -14.87 3.31 -1.18
CA THR A 104 -14.85 1.83 -1.26
C THR A 104 -15.18 1.29 -2.65
N ARG A 105 -15.80 2.10 -3.52
CA ARG A 105 -16.17 1.69 -4.89
C ARG A 105 -14.94 1.42 -5.74
N ALA A 106 -14.91 0.25 -6.36
CA ALA A 106 -13.89 -0.15 -7.32
C ALA A 106 -14.44 -1.08 -8.42
N THR A 107 -13.76 -1.05 -9.56
CA THR A 107 -13.92 -1.97 -10.70
C THR A 107 -12.72 -2.89 -10.83
N ASN A 108 -11.52 -2.34 -10.61
CA ASN A 108 -10.26 -3.07 -10.60
C ASN A 108 -9.43 -2.62 -9.41
N VAL A 109 -8.67 -3.56 -8.85
CA VAL A 109 -7.70 -3.32 -7.79
C VAL A 109 -6.32 -3.65 -8.32
N ARG A 110 -5.34 -2.79 -8.07
CA ARG A 110 -3.97 -2.95 -8.54
C ARG A 110 -3.00 -2.83 -7.38
N LEU A 111 -2.12 -3.82 -7.25
CA LEU A 111 -0.96 -3.77 -6.39
C LEU A 111 0.24 -3.31 -7.22
N ARG A 112 0.79 -2.13 -6.91
CA ARG A 112 1.94 -1.58 -7.62
C ARG A 112 3.17 -1.61 -6.73
N LEU A 113 4.02 -2.61 -6.98
CA LEU A 113 5.27 -2.82 -6.26
C LEU A 113 6.38 -1.99 -6.91
N LEU A 114 6.98 -1.06 -6.16
CA LEU A 114 8.01 -0.14 -6.68
C LEU A 114 9.42 -0.57 -6.28
N ARG A 115 9.61 -1.01 -5.04
CA ARG A 115 10.92 -1.38 -4.50
C ARG A 115 10.80 -2.65 -3.65
N THR A 116 11.66 -3.62 -3.93
CA THR A 116 11.84 -4.80 -3.09
C THR A 116 12.53 -4.42 -1.78
N LYS A 117 12.41 -5.29 -0.77
CA LYS A 117 13.14 -5.13 0.48
C LYS A 117 14.29 -6.13 0.55
N ASN A 118 15.46 -5.63 0.86
CA ASN A 118 16.71 -6.35 0.90
C ASN A 118 17.39 -6.15 2.26
N LEU A 119 18.13 -7.15 2.73
CA LEU A 119 18.95 -7.02 3.93
C LEU A 119 20.07 -6.00 3.65
N LEU A 120 20.35 -5.10 4.59
CA LEU A 120 21.31 -4.00 4.43
C LEU A 120 22.70 -4.45 3.93
N GLY A 121 23.12 -5.68 4.28
CA GLY A 121 24.37 -6.28 3.81
C GLY A 121 24.43 -6.59 2.30
N HIS A 122 23.29 -6.54 1.60
CA HIS A 122 23.18 -6.80 0.17
C HIS A 122 22.93 -5.54 -0.66
N LEU A 123 22.85 -4.35 -0.05
CA LEU A 123 22.58 -3.09 -0.76
C LEU A 123 23.60 -2.81 -1.87
N MET A 124 24.89 -2.98 -1.57
CA MET A 124 25.99 -2.75 -2.53
C MET A 124 25.94 -3.75 -3.70
N SER A 125 25.60 -5.01 -3.41
CA SER A 125 25.48 -6.06 -4.42
C SER A 125 24.24 -5.86 -5.30
N VAL A 126 23.11 -5.39 -4.74
CA VAL A 126 21.92 -5.04 -5.53
C VAL A 126 22.17 -3.82 -6.41
N ALA A 127 22.84 -2.78 -5.88
CA ALA A 127 23.21 -1.60 -6.68
C ALA A 127 24.14 -1.95 -7.85
N ARG A 128 25.00 -2.96 -7.67
CA ARG A 128 25.89 -3.50 -8.71
C ARG A 128 25.22 -4.54 -9.62
N GLN A 129 23.93 -4.83 -9.43
CA GLN A 129 23.19 -5.88 -10.16
C GLN A 129 23.91 -7.24 -10.11
N ASP A 130 24.51 -7.57 -8.97
CA ASP A 130 25.24 -8.82 -8.79
C ASP A 130 24.25 -10.00 -8.95
N PRO A 131 24.50 -10.95 -9.88
CA PRO A 131 23.61 -12.06 -10.14
C PRO A 131 23.47 -13.00 -8.94
N THR A 132 24.41 -13.00 -7.99
CA THR A 132 24.33 -13.82 -6.77
C THR A 132 23.28 -13.33 -5.78
N VAL A 133 22.85 -12.06 -5.89
CA VAL A 133 21.88 -11.42 -5.00
C VAL A 133 20.57 -11.10 -5.71
N THR A 134 20.61 -10.80 -7.00
CA THR A 134 19.41 -10.48 -7.81
C THR A 134 18.67 -11.72 -8.34
N ARG A 135 19.29 -12.90 -8.31
CA ARG A 135 18.70 -14.17 -8.71
C ARG A 135 18.01 -14.83 -7.51
N ARG A 136 16.84 -14.33 -7.13
CA ARG A 136 15.97 -14.94 -6.13
C ARG A 136 14.51 -14.84 -6.53
#